data_AF-A0A7V3FVJ9-F1
#
_entry.id   AF-A0A7V3FVJ9-F1
#
_cell.length_a   1.000
_cell.length_b   1.000
_cell.length_c   1.000
_cell.angle_alpha   90.00
_cell.angle_beta   90.00
_cell.angle_gamma   90.00
#
_symmetry.space_group_name_H-M   'P 1'
#
loop_
_entity.id
_entity.type
_entity.pdbx_description
1 polymer ?
#
loop_
_entity_poly.entity_id
_entity_poly.type
_entity_poly.pdbx_seq_one_letter_code
_entity_poly.pdbx_strand_id
1 'polypeptide(L)'
;MNYEYVYNLLLEFCDGLNKKWVDVDKISKYIYKSIKPKMQLEDLYNYIADYCASKISYHPDYNKLASKISMFVLHSKTSEDFKAVINQLYNNIDKDGKQRSLISTDIYETVEKHYETIQKEIDYDRDYNFDYFAIKTLERSYLYKIHYVKNNNGKVIKLNKTIERPQHMFMRVALGIHGNNLDKVFESYHLMSNKYFTHATPTLFNAGSIRPQMSSCFLLYMTDSIEGIFETITDIAKISKWAGGIGLSLSDIRAKGSIIRKTNGISDGIPPLCRVLNELAGYIDQGGKRKGSITIFLEPWHADVFDFCNFRKNTGNESLKCRDLFTALWTCDSFMKRVLEDGVWSLMCPDECPGLTSHYGEEFEKLYTSYEQQGKYKKQVKAVDLWFHILESQIETGMPFMLY
;
A
#
# COMPACT_ATOMS: atom_id res chain seq x y z
N MET A 1 25.81 -0.42 34.16
CA MET A 1 24.68 -1.36 34.31
C MET A 1 25.25 -2.71 34.69
N ASN A 2 24.76 -3.31 35.76
CA ASN A 2 25.17 -4.65 36.23
C ASN A 2 24.10 -5.70 35.89
N TYR A 3 24.39 -6.97 36.17
CA TYR A 3 23.45 -8.08 35.95
C TYR A 3 22.11 -7.88 36.68
N GLU A 4 22.15 -7.51 37.96
CA GLU A 4 20.95 -7.33 38.79
C GLU A 4 20.00 -6.28 38.22
N TYR A 5 20.54 -5.20 37.65
CA TYR A 5 19.74 -4.18 36.98
C TYR A 5 18.95 -4.76 35.80
N VAL A 6 19.61 -5.55 34.94
CA VAL A 6 18.95 -6.18 33.77
C VAL A 6 17.92 -7.22 34.21
N TYR A 7 18.21 -7.96 35.27
CA TYR A 7 17.30 -8.95 35.84
C TYR A 7 16.03 -8.31 36.40
N ASN A 8 16.18 -7.28 37.25
CA ASN A 8 15.05 -6.57 37.83
C ASN A 8 14.21 -5.86 36.75
N LEU A 9 14.85 -5.25 35.77
CA LEU A 9 14.18 -4.63 34.62
C LEU A 9 13.33 -5.65 33.84
N LEU A 10 13.87 -6.84 33.54
CA LEU A 10 13.12 -7.86 32.82
C LEU A 10 11.95 -8.43 33.64
N LEU A 11 12.11 -8.55 34.96
CA LEU A 11 11.04 -9.03 35.84
C LEU A 11 9.77 -8.18 35.75
N GLU A 12 9.89 -6.86 35.59
CA GLU A 12 8.75 -5.94 35.45
C GLU A 12 7.86 -6.29 34.24
N PHE A 13 8.42 -6.88 33.18
CA PHE A 13 7.67 -7.22 31.96
C PHE A 13 7.25 -8.69 31.89
N CYS A 14 7.67 -9.52 32.84
CA CYS A 14 7.44 -10.97 32.81
C CYS A 14 6.13 -11.42 33.45
N ASP A 15 5.30 -10.50 33.93
CA ASP A 15 4.00 -10.86 34.50
C ASP A 15 3.08 -11.53 33.45
N GLY A 16 2.37 -12.58 33.87
CA GLY A 16 1.51 -13.39 33.02
C GLY A 16 2.22 -14.23 31.95
N LEU A 17 3.55 -14.34 31.96
CA LEU A 17 4.32 -15.19 31.03
C LEU A 17 4.59 -16.59 31.58
N ASN A 18 4.72 -17.57 30.69
CA ASN A 18 5.08 -18.94 31.06
C ASN A 18 6.55 -19.03 31.50
N LYS A 19 6.74 -19.01 32.83
CA LYS A 19 8.05 -19.07 33.50
C LYS A 19 8.88 -20.33 33.17
N LYS A 20 8.25 -21.41 32.67
CA LYS A 20 8.97 -22.61 32.23
C LYS A 20 9.77 -22.35 30.95
N TRP A 21 9.26 -21.50 30.07
CA TRP A 21 9.84 -21.24 28.75
C TRP A 21 10.57 -19.90 28.70
N VAL A 22 10.05 -18.88 29.38
CA VAL A 22 10.67 -17.56 29.49
C VAL A 22 11.51 -17.50 30.76
N ASP A 23 12.74 -18.02 30.67
CA ASP A 23 13.70 -18.00 31.78
C ASP A 23 14.40 -16.64 31.85
N VAL A 24 13.95 -15.81 32.79
CA VAL A 24 14.47 -14.45 32.99
C VAL A 24 15.95 -14.44 33.34
N ASP A 25 16.42 -15.36 34.19
CA ASP A 25 17.83 -15.43 34.59
C ASP A 25 18.73 -15.73 33.37
N LYS A 26 18.31 -16.70 32.54
CA LYS A 26 19.02 -17.04 31.31
C LYS A 26 19.07 -15.89 30.32
N ILE A 27 17.94 -15.18 30.14
CA ILE A 27 17.87 -13.99 29.26
C ILE A 27 18.79 -12.89 29.82
N SER A 28 18.68 -12.55 31.10
CA SER A 28 19.49 -11.52 31.76
C SER A 28 20.99 -11.80 31.65
N LYS A 29 21.41 -13.06 31.85
CA LYS A 29 22.83 -13.47 31.70
C LYS A 29 23.32 -13.28 30.27
N TYR A 30 22.49 -13.57 29.28
CA TYR A 30 22.84 -13.36 27.88
C TYR A 30 22.94 -11.87 27.55
N ILE A 31 21.91 -11.09 27.88
CA ILE A 31 21.84 -9.65 27.61
C ILE A 31 23.00 -8.92 28.29
N TYR A 32 23.27 -9.20 29.57
CA TYR A 32 24.34 -8.58 30.33
C TYR A 32 25.71 -8.73 29.66
N LYS A 33 26.02 -9.90 29.09
CA LYS A 33 27.28 -10.15 28.37
C LYS A 33 27.42 -9.33 27.09
N SER A 34 26.32 -8.83 26.53
CA SER A 34 26.28 -8.06 25.29
C SER A 34 26.20 -6.54 25.51
N ILE A 35 26.14 -6.08 26.76
CA ILE A 35 26.10 -4.64 27.08
C ILE A 35 27.45 -3.99 26.78
N LYS A 36 27.42 -2.93 25.97
CA LYS A 36 28.60 -2.12 25.64
C LYS A 36 28.80 -0.98 26.65
N PRO A 37 30.04 -0.50 26.86
CA PRO A 37 30.29 0.73 27.61
C PRO A 37 29.51 1.91 27.01
N LYS A 38 28.83 2.69 27.85
CA LYS A 38 28.01 3.87 27.47
C LYS A 38 26.75 3.57 26.63
N MET A 39 26.22 2.35 26.65
CA MET A 39 24.93 2.04 26.05
C MET A 39 23.81 2.88 26.69
N GLN A 40 22.97 3.52 25.87
CA GLN A 40 21.81 4.26 26.36
C GLN A 40 20.71 3.29 26.80
N LEU A 41 19.85 3.72 27.71
CA LEU A 41 18.77 2.87 28.24
C LEU A 41 17.78 2.44 27.14
N GLU A 42 17.49 3.33 26.19
CA GLU A 42 16.66 3.01 25.02
C GLU A 42 17.29 1.93 24.13
N ASP A 43 18.60 2.03 23.85
CA ASP A 43 19.33 1.03 23.06
C ASP A 43 19.30 -0.34 23.74
N LEU A 44 19.37 -0.36 25.08
CA LEU A 44 19.25 -1.59 25.86
C LEU A 44 17.86 -2.21 25.72
N TYR A 45 16.78 -1.44 25.89
CA TYR A 45 15.42 -1.97 25.73
C TYR A 45 15.16 -2.50 24.32
N ASN A 46 15.58 -1.77 23.28
CA ASN A 46 15.46 -2.22 21.90
C ASN A 46 16.24 -3.51 21.68
N TYR A 47 17.47 -3.60 22.19
CA TYR A 47 18.28 -4.82 22.09
C TYR A 47 17.62 -6.02 22.78
N ILE A 48 17.03 -5.82 23.97
CA ILE A 48 16.30 -6.86 24.68
C ILE A 48 15.07 -7.31 23.90
N ALA A 49 14.28 -6.37 23.36
CA ALA A 49 13.10 -6.67 22.56
C ALA A 49 13.46 -7.46 21.29
N ASP A 50 14.52 -7.06 20.59
CA ASP A 50 15.01 -7.74 19.39
C ASP A 50 15.52 -9.16 19.71
N TYR A 51 16.24 -9.32 20.83
CA TYR A 51 16.65 -10.63 21.31
C TYR A 51 15.44 -11.51 21.62
N CYS A 52 14.43 -11.01 22.34
CA CYS A 52 13.21 -11.75 22.63
C CYS A 52 12.46 -12.11 21.34
N ALA A 53 12.37 -11.18 20.38
CA ALA A 53 11.76 -11.44 19.07
C ALA A 53 12.46 -12.58 18.32
N SER A 54 13.80 -12.68 18.40
CA SER A 54 14.55 -13.81 17.83
C SER A 54 14.24 -15.17 18.47
N LYS A 55 13.59 -15.17 19.65
CA LYS A 55 13.22 -16.38 20.40
C LYS A 55 11.75 -16.76 20.28
N ILE A 56 10.96 -16.06 19.46
CA ILE A 56 9.55 -16.36 19.23
C ILE A 56 9.34 -17.79 18.72
N SER A 57 10.26 -18.32 17.91
CA SER A 57 10.22 -19.71 17.41
C SER A 57 10.37 -20.77 18.51
N TYR A 58 10.91 -20.41 19.68
CA TYR A 58 11.01 -21.33 20.82
C TYR A 58 9.73 -21.35 21.66
N HIS A 59 9.12 -20.19 21.90
CA HIS A 59 7.84 -20.09 22.61
C HIS A 59 7.15 -18.73 22.33
N PRO A 60 5.82 -18.69 22.12
CA PRO A 60 5.11 -17.44 21.77
C PRO A 60 5.15 -16.36 22.85
N ASP A 61 5.34 -16.71 24.13
CA ASP A 61 5.44 -15.70 25.20
C ASP A 61 6.69 -14.80 25.08
N TYR A 62 7.70 -15.20 24.32
CA TYR A 62 8.79 -14.30 23.94
C TYR A 62 8.29 -13.12 23.09
N ASN A 63 7.24 -13.33 22.27
CA ASN A 63 6.61 -12.25 21.52
C ASN A 63 5.91 -11.27 22.46
N LYS A 64 5.19 -11.77 23.48
CA LYS A 64 4.55 -10.94 24.50
C LYS A 64 5.57 -10.11 25.30
N LEU A 65 6.70 -10.72 25.66
CA LEU A 65 7.78 -10.00 26.35
C LEU A 65 8.38 -8.90 25.45
N ALA A 66 8.70 -9.25 24.20
CA ALA A 66 9.25 -8.32 23.22
C ALA A 66 8.28 -7.16 22.93
N SER A 67 6.98 -7.45 22.85
CA SER A 67 5.96 -6.44 22.58
C SER A 67 5.72 -5.51 23.77
N LYS A 68 5.64 -6.04 24.99
CA LYS A 68 5.53 -5.23 26.22
C LYS A 68 6.70 -4.25 26.35
N ILE A 69 7.93 -4.71 26.14
CA ILE A 69 9.13 -3.87 26.20
C ILE A 69 9.10 -2.81 25.09
N SER A 70 8.79 -3.22 23.85
CA SER A 70 8.74 -2.28 22.72
C SER A 70 7.67 -1.20 22.90
N MET A 71 6.49 -1.58 23.44
CA MET A 71 5.42 -0.63 23.70
C MET A 71 5.76 0.31 24.85
N PHE A 72 6.39 -0.20 25.91
CA PHE A 72 6.89 0.62 27.01
C PHE A 72 7.86 1.71 26.52
N VAL A 73 8.83 1.35 25.67
CA VAL A 73 9.75 2.32 25.05
C VAL A 73 9.01 3.35 24.19
N LEU A 74 7.98 2.93 23.47
CA LEU A 74 7.16 3.85 22.68
C LEU A 74 6.37 4.81 23.58
N HIS A 75 5.78 4.33 24.66
CA HIS A 75 5.07 5.14 25.64
C HIS A 75 6.01 6.11 26.37
N SER A 76 7.22 5.67 26.74
CA SER A 76 8.18 6.52 27.47
C SER A 76 8.70 7.70 26.64
N LYS A 77 8.62 7.61 25.30
CA LYS A 77 9.04 8.70 24.40
C LYS A 77 7.88 9.54 23.88
N THR A 78 6.63 9.16 24.12
CA THR A 78 5.43 9.84 23.60
C THR A 78 4.57 10.42 24.72
N SER A 79 3.88 11.53 24.44
CA SER A 79 2.89 12.08 25.37
C SER A 79 1.72 11.11 25.53
N GLU A 80 1.09 11.08 26.69
CA GLU A 80 -0.23 10.46 26.90
C GLU A 80 -1.38 11.46 26.70
N ASP A 81 -1.10 12.76 26.70
CA ASP A 81 -2.10 13.78 26.39
C ASP A 81 -2.29 13.86 24.86
N PHE A 82 -3.48 13.49 24.38
CA PHE A 82 -3.85 13.49 22.98
C PHE A 82 -3.92 14.91 22.40
N LYS A 83 -4.38 15.91 23.17
CA LYS A 83 -4.39 17.31 22.74
C LYS A 83 -2.98 17.84 22.58
N ALA A 84 -2.06 17.49 23.47
CA ALA A 84 -0.65 17.84 23.30
C ALA A 84 -0.03 17.24 22.02
N VAL A 85 -0.43 16.01 21.64
CA VAL A 85 -0.01 15.36 20.39
C VAL A 85 -0.60 16.09 19.18
N ILE A 86 -1.91 16.32 19.16
CA ILE A 86 -2.61 17.03 18.09
C ILE A 86 -2.06 18.44 17.90
N ASN A 87 -1.77 19.16 18.99
CA ASN A 87 -1.13 20.47 18.96
C ASN A 87 0.26 20.43 18.31
N GLN A 88 1.10 19.45 18.67
CA GLN A 88 2.40 19.25 18.04
C GLN A 88 2.30 18.95 16.54
N LEU A 89 1.31 18.14 16.13
CA LEU A 89 1.08 17.79 14.73
C LEU A 89 0.54 18.99 13.93
N TYR A 90 -0.31 19.83 14.54
CA TYR A 90 -0.85 21.03 13.91
C TYR A 90 0.23 22.12 13.75
N ASN A 91 1.09 22.28 14.76
CA ASN A 91 2.17 23.26 14.76
C ASN A 91 3.50 22.70 14.23
N ASN A 92 3.47 21.58 13.51
CA ASN A 92 4.65 20.98 12.89
C ASN A 92 5.35 21.99 11.97
N ILE A 93 6.68 21.93 11.93
CA ILE A 93 7.52 22.80 11.10
C ILE A 93 8.39 22.00 10.13
N ASP A 94 8.76 22.61 9.01
CA ASP A 94 9.78 22.08 8.12
C ASP A 94 11.21 22.48 8.55
N LYS A 95 12.20 22.04 7.77
CA LYS A 95 13.62 22.34 7.98
C LYS A 95 13.94 23.84 8.00
N ASP A 96 13.10 24.65 7.36
CA ASP A 96 13.25 26.11 7.25
C ASP A 96 12.48 26.82 8.39
N GLY A 97 11.88 26.05 9.31
CA GLY A 97 11.12 26.56 10.45
C GLY A 97 9.75 27.12 10.09
N LYS A 98 9.26 26.87 8.86
CA LYS A 98 7.92 27.27 8.42
C LYS A 98 6.90 26.24 8.87
N GLN A 99 5.73 26.70 9.30
CA GLN A 99 4.65 25.81 9.72
C GLN A 99 4.14 24.99 8.53
N ARG A 100 4.08 23.68 8.73
CA ARG A 100 3.57 22.66 7.81
C ARG A 100 2.74 21.69 8.63
N SER A 101 1.50 22.06 8.93
CA SER A 101 0.61 21.23 9.75
C SER A 101 0.44 19.85 9.12
N LEU A 102 0.41 18.82 9.96
CA LEU A 102 0.18 17.44 9.51
C LEU A 102 -1.30 17.05 9.63
N ILE A 103 -2.05 17.75 10.49
CA ILE A 103 -3.48 17.57 10.70
C ILE A 103 -4.27 18.79 10.21
N SER A 104 -5.55 18.60 9.86
CA SER A 104 -6.43 19.68 9.43
C SER A 104 -6.86 20.57 10.60
N THR A 105 -7.22 21.82 10.28
CA THR A 105 -7.74 22.78 11.26
C THR A 105 -9.03 22.29 11.91
N ASP A 106 -9.95 21.70 11.14
CA ASP A 106 -11.22 21.16 11.67
C ASP A 106 -10.99 20.11 12.77
N ILE A 107 -10.00 19.22 12.59
CA ILE A 107 -9.67 18.19 13.59
C ILE A 107 -9.02 18.83 14.82
N TYR A 108 -8.11 19.79 14.60
CA TYR A 108 -7.49 20.54 15.70
C TYR A 108 -8.55 21.24 16.55
N GLU A 109 -9.48 21.96 15.94
CA GLU A 109 -10.57 22.67 16.62
C GLU A 109 -11.55 21.72 17.33
N THR A 110 -11.87 20.59 16.70
CA THR A 110 -12.73 19.55 17.30
C THR A 110 -12.11 19.01 18.58
N VAL A 111 -10.81 18.69 18.54
CA VAL A 111 -10.07 18.19 19.70
C VAL A 111 -9.93 19.27 20.77
N GLU A 112 -9.65 20.52 20.40
CA GLU A 112 -9.59 21.65 21.34
C GLU A 112 -10.92 21.81 22.09
N LYS A 113 -12.04 21.74 21.38
CA LYS A 113 -13.39 21.93 21.93
C LYS A 113 -13.87 20.78 22.81
N HIS A 114 -13.52 19.54 22.43
CA HIS A 114 -14.05 18.31 23.06
C HIS A 114 -12.98 17.49 23.79
N TYR A 115 -11.85 18.12 24.14
CA TYR A 115 -10.66 17.47 24.69
C TYR A 115 -10.97 16.50 25.85
N GLU A 116 -11.65 16.98 26.89
CA GLU A 116 -11.91 16.18 28.10
C GLU A 116 -12.67 14.89 27.80
N THR A 117 -13.65 14.96 26.90
CA THR A 117 -14.44 13.79 26.49
C THR A 117 -13.60 12.84 25.64
N ILE A 118 -12.84 13.36 24.67
CA ILE A 118 -12.00 12.55 23.79
C ILE A 118 -10.87 11.86 24.57
N GLN A 119 -10.18 12.59 25.45
CA GLN A 119 -9.07 12.06 26.24
C GLN A 119 -9.53 10.93 27.17
N LYS A 120 -10.72 11.08 27.77
CA LYS A 120 -11.28 10.08 28.67
C LYS A 120 -11.59 8.75 27.98
N GLU A 121 -11.98 8.78 26.71
CA GLU A 121 -12.31 7.56 25.95
C GLU A 121 -11.06 6.76 25.52
N ILE A 122 -9.88 7.39 25.49
CA ILE A 122 -8.65 6.73 25.05
C ILE A 122 -8.14 5.76 26.12
N ASP A 123 -8.00 4.50 25.73
CA ASP A 123 -7.54 3.39 26.56
C ASP A 123 -6.16 2.91 26.11
N TYR A 124 -5.11 3.37 26.80
CA TYR A 124 -3.72 3.06 26.48
C TYR A 124 -3.31 1.62 26.80
N ASP A 125 -4.07 0.89 27.63
CA ASP A 125 -3.74 -0.51 27.94
C ASP A 125 -3.92 -1.38 26.68
N ARG A 126 -4.78 -0.96 25.75
CA ARG A 126 -4.97 -1.64 24.46
C ARG A 126 -3.73 -1.64 23.58
N ASP A 127 -2.79 -0.72 23.78
CA ASP A 127 -1.51 -0.73 23.05
C ASP A 127 -0.67 -1.98 23.36
N TYR A 128 -0.77 -2.52 24.57
CA TYR A 128 -0.06 -3.74 24.97
C TYR A 128 -0.63 -5.02 24.36
N ASN A 129 -1.75 -4.91 23.63
CA ASN A 129 -2.35 -6.02 22.87
C ASN A 129 -1.73 -6.21 21.48
N PHE A 130 -0.78 -5.36 21.06
CA PHE A 130 -0.03 -5.55 19.82
C PHE A 130 1.14 -6.52 20.01
N ASP A 131 1.44 -7.29 18.96
CA ASP A 131 2.65 -8.08 18.91
C ASP A 131 3.87 -7.22 18.51
N TYR A 132 5.08 -7.78 18.68
CA TYR A 132 6.32 -7.05 18.40
C TYR A 132 6.39 -6.54 16.94
N PHE A 133 5.98 -7.35 15.96
CA PHE A 133 6.08 -6.98 14.54
C PHE A 133 5.06 -5.92 14.15
N ALA A 134 3.87 -5.95 14.75
CA ALA A 134 2.84 -4.94 14.60
C ALA A 134 3.34 -3.59 15.13
N ILE A 135 3.96 -3.56 16.32
CA ILE A 135 4.54 -2.33 16.88
C ILE A 135 5.59 -1.76 15.94
N LYS A 136 6.54 -2.58 15.47
CA LYS A 136 7.59 -2.12 14.54
C LYS A 136 7.01 -1.63 13.21
N THR A 137 5.95 -2.27 12.72
CA THR A 137 5.24 -1.83 11.51
C THR A 137 4.57 -0.47 11.72
N LEU A 138 3.87 -0.29 12.84
CA LEU A 138 3.22 0.97 13.21
C LEU A 138 4.24 2.10 13.37
N GLU A 139 5.31 1.88 14.14
CA GLU A 139 6.39 2.85 14.35
C GLU A 139 7.09 3.24 13.05
N ARG A 140 7.30 2.28 12.13
CA ARG A 140 7.99 2.55 10.88
C ARG A 140 7.17 3.45 9.96
N SER A 141 5.87 3.16 9.80
CA SER A 141 5.09 3.66 8.66
C SER A 141 3.78 4.38 9.01
N TYR A 142 3.15 4.09 10.15
CA TYR A 142 1.79 4.55 10.45
C TYR A 142 1.72 5.69 11.47
N LEU A 143 2.54 5.63 12.52
CA LEU A 143 2.54 6.64 13.58
C LEU A 143 3.23 7.91 13.09
N TYR A 144 2.58 9.06 13.25
CA TYR A 144 3.15 10.33 12.82
C TYR A 144 4.44 10.68 13.57
N LYS A 145 5.37 11.29 12.82
CA LYS A 145 6.69 11.71 13.27
C LYS A 145 6.86 13.20 13.05
N ILE A 146 7.58 13.84 13.98
CA ILE A 146 8.09 15.19 13.79
C ILE A 146 9.57 15.11 13.48
N HIS A 147 9.95 15.70 12.34
CA HIS A 147 11.33 15.67 11.87
C HIS A 147 12.15 16.85 12.38
N TYR A 148 11.51 17.99 12.65
CA TYR A 148 12.17 19.24 13.01
C TYR A 148 11.46 19.92 14.19
N VAL A 149 12.24 20.49 15.11
CA VAL A 149 11.74 21.30 16.23
C VAL A 149 12.61 22.53 16.41
N LYS A 150 12.07 23.60 17.01
CA LYS A 150 12.86 24.75 17.45
C LYS A 150 13.36 24.47 18.86
N ASN A 151 14.67 24.65 19.09
CA ASN A 151 15.22 24.62 20.43
C ASN A 151 14.94 25.94 21.19
N ASN A 152 15.33 26.02 22.45
CA ASN A 152 15.12 27.19 23.30
C ASN A 152 15.75 28.48 22.75
N ASN A 153 16.75 28.37 21.86
CA ASN A 153 17.42 29.51 21.24
C ASN A 153 16.79 29.87 19.88
N GLY A 154 15.64 29.29 19.53
CA GLY A 154 14.94 29.50 18.25
C GLY A 154 15.56 28.78 17.05
N LYS A 155 16.63 28.01 17.24
CA LYS A 155 17.31 27.26 16.17
C LYS A 155 16.54 25.99 15.82
N VAL A 156 16.29 25.78 14.54
CA VAL A 156 15.68 24.54 14.03
C VAL A 156 16.70 23.39 14.11
N ILE A 157 16.31 22.30 14.75
CA ILE A 157 17.12 21.08 14.89
C ILE A 157 16.34 19.87 14.37
N LYS A 158 17.06 18.91 13.80
CA LYS A 158 16.48 17.63 13.36
C LYS A 158 16.29 16.72 14.57
N LEU A 159 15.10 16.16 14.72
CA LEU A 159 14.71 15.28 15.83
C LEU A 159 14.33 13.88 15.34
N ASN A 160 13.49 13.79 14.30
CA ASN A 160 12.98 12.53 13.74
C ASN A 160 12.34 11.59 14.78
N LYS A 161 11.35 12.10 15.50
CA LYS A 161 10.72 11.41 16.64
C LYS A 161 9.27 11.03 16.36
N THR A 162 8.89 9.79 16.69
CA THR A 162 7.48 9.36 16.73
C THR A 162 6.74 10.09 17.84
N ILE A 163 5.60 10.71 17.49
CA ILE A 163 4.79 11.51 18.42
C ILE A 163 3.48 10.78 18.77
N GLU A 164 2.92 10.03 17.83
CA GLU A 164 1.69 9.27 18.07
C GLU A 164 1.95 7.93 18.77
N ARG A 165 1.02 7.56 19.66
CA ARG A 165 0.79 6.17 20.10
C ARG A 165 -0.24 5.51 19.16
N PRO A 166 -0.34 4.17 19.11
CA PRO A 166 -1.37 3.51 18.31
C PRO A 166 -2.79 3.97 18.64
N GLN A 167 -3.11 4.18 19.93
CA GLN A 167 -4.41 4.74 20.29
C GLN A 167 -4.67 6.15 19.73
N HIS A 168 -3.64 7.01 19.69
CA HIS A 168 -3.77 8.34 19.07
C HIS A 168 -4.07 8.24 17.58
N MET A 169 -3.40 7.31 16.88
CA MET A 169 -3.67 7.05 15.46
C MET A 169 -5.13 6.61 15.27
N PHE A 170 -5.65 5.67 16.08
CA PHE A 170 -7.04 5.23 15.96
C PHE A 170 -8.05 6.34 16.27
N MET A 171 -7.81 7.15 17.30
CA MET A 171 -8.67 8.28 17.64
C MET A 171 -8.64 9.34 16.53
N ARG A 172 -7.46 9.69 16.01
CA ARG A 172 -7.32 10.58 14.85
C ARG A 172 -8.07 10.05 13.63
N VAL A 173 -7.98 8.75 13.35
CA VAL A 173 -8.68 8.13 12.22
C VAL A 173 -10.20 8.22 12.42
N ALA A 174 -10.70 7.90 13.61
CA ALA A 174 -12.12 7.99 13.92
C ALA A 174 -12.66 9.43 13.80
N LEU A 175 -11.92 10.41 14.35
CA LEU A 175 -12.22 11.84 14.18
C LEU A 175 -12.16 12.26 12.70
N GLY A 176 -11.17 11.78 11.96
CA GLY A 176 -11.00 12.07 10.54
C GLY A 176 -12.15 11.56 9.67
N ILE A 177 -12.84 10.50 10.10
CA ILE A 177 -13.98 9.91 9.37
C ILE A 177 -15.29 10.56 9.79
N HIS A 178 -15.52 10.74 11.10
CA HIS A 178 -16.82 11.13 11.65
C HIS A 178 -16.92 12.60 12.06
N GLY A 179 -15.80 13.34 12.01
CA GLY A 179 -15.73 14.76 12.34
C GLY A 179 -16.27 15.05 13.75
N ASN A 180 -17.30 15.90 13.82
CA ASN A 180 -17.92 16.33 15.07
C ASN A 180 -18.96 15.35 15.66
N ASN A 181 -19.25 14.23 14.98
CA ASN A 181 -20.18 13.23 15.50
C ASN A 181 -19.48 12.30 16.51
N LEU A 182 -19.34 12.77 17.75
CA LEU A 182 -18.54 12.08 18.78
C LEU A 182 -19.04 10.67 19.10
N ASP A 183 -20.35 10.42 19.07
CA ASP A 183 -20.90 9.08 19.30
C ASP A 183 -20.34 8.07 18.28
N LYS A 184 -20.26 8.46 17.00
CA LYS A 184 -19.68 7.64 15.93
C LYS A 184 -18.15 7.58 15.98
N VAL A 185 -17.50 8.65 16.43
CA VAL A 185 -16.05 8.67 16.70
C VAL A 185 -15.72 7.59 17.74
N PHE A 186 -16.40 7.59 18.88
CA PHE A 186 -16.11 6.66 19.97
C PHE A 186 -16.46 5.23 19.60
N GLU A 187 -17.61 4.99 18.97
CA GLU A 187 -17.98 3.67 18.42
C GLU A 187 -16.85 3.11 17.53
N SER A 188 -16.38 3.91 16.57
CA SER A 188 -15.33 3.46 15.64
C SER A 188 -13.98 3.31 16.32
N TYR A 189 -13.62 4.20 17.24
CA TYR A 189 -12.40 4.09 18.03
C TYR A 189 -12.38 2.80 18.84
N HIS A 190 -13.46 2.46 19.54
CA HIS A 190 -13.56 1.24 20.33
C HIS A 190 -13.47 -0.01 19.44
N LEU A 191 -14.18 -0.03 18.30
CA LEU A 191 -14.13 -1.17 17.40
C LEU A 191 -12.72 -1.38 16.80
N MET A 192 -12.04 -0.31 16.37
CA MET A 192 -10.67 -0.39 15.84
C MET A 192 -9.64 -0.76 16.91
N SER A 193 -9.67 -0.09 18.06
CA SER A 193 -8.69 -0.32 19.14
C SER A 193 -8.83 -1.69 19.80
N ASN A 194 -10.03 -2.27 19.79
CA ASN A 194 -10.27 -3.67 20.18
C ASN A 194 -10.03 -4.68 19.05
N LYS A 195 -9.57 -4.23 17.87
CA LYS A 195 -9.21 -5.07 16.72
C LYS A 195 -10.39 -5.84 16.12
N TYR A 196 -11.62 -5.32 16.21
CA TYR A 196 -12.77 -5.89 15.50
C TYR A 196 -12.68 -5.66 13.98
N PHE A 197 -12.14 -4.51 13.57
CA PHE A 197 -11.80 -4.22 12.18
C PHE A 197 -10.64 -3.21 12.12
N THR A 198 -10.09 -3.01 10.92
CA THR A 198 -9.17 -1.90 10.62
C THR A 198 -9.54 -1.29 9.29
N HIS A 199 -9.35 0.03 9.15
CA HIS A 199 -9.37 0.64 7.82
C HIS A 199 -8.09 0.33 7.04
N ALA A 200 -8.15 0.53 5.73
CA ALA A 200 -7.01 0.36 4.84
C ALA A 200 -5.89 1.38 5.13
N THR A 201 -4.68 1.06 4.66
CA THR A 201 -3.46 1.86 4.90
C THR A 201 -3.63 3.36 4.57
N PRO A 202 -4.21 3.79 3.42
CA PRO A 202 -4.37 5.22 3.13
C PRO A 202 -5.29 5.94 4.12
N THR A 203 -6.33 5.27 4.62
CA THR A 203 -7.19 5.81 5.68
C THR A 203 -6.39 6.02 6.96
N LEU A 204 -5.63 5.01 7.41
CA LEU A 204 -4.80 5.13 8.62
C LEU A 204 -3.74 6.23 8.50
N PHE A 205 -3.17 6.41 7.30
CA PHE A 205 -2.17 7.42 7.01
C PHE A 205 -2.73 8.84 6.95
N ASN A 206 -3.91 9.03 6.38
CA ASN A 206 -4.33 10.36 5.92
C ASN A 206 -5.62 10.86 6.58
N ALA A 207 -6.38 10.02 7.29
CA ALA A 207 -7.56 10.48 8.03
C ALA A 207 -7.16 11.55 9.05
N GLY A 208 -7.88 12.67 9.01
CA GLY A 208 -7.63 13.87 9.82
C GLY A 208 -6.43 14.73 9.40
N SER A 209 -5.75 14.39 8.30
CA SER A 209 -4.67 15.21 7.73
C SER A 209 -5.20 16.40 6.92
N ILE A 210 -4.32 17.34 6.54
CA ILE A 210 -4.68 18.46 5.64
C ILE A 210 -5.28 17.97 4.30
N ARG A 211 -4.79 16.84 3.79
CA ARG A 211 -5.25 16.27 2.52
C ARG A 211 -5.63 14.80 2.73
N PRO A 212 -6.87 14.53 3.16
CA PRO A 212 -7.31 13.20 3.56
C PRO A 212 -7.64 12.31 2.35
N GLN A 213 -6.61 11.94 1.57
CA GLN A 213 -6.76 10.90 0.55
C GLN A 213 -6.85 9.55 1.27
N MET A 214 -8.05 8.96 1.34
CA MET A 214 -8.29 7.74 2.14
C MET A 214 -8.55 6.49 1.29
N SER A 215 -8.72 6.65 -0.03
CA SER A 215 -9.04 5.55 -0.95
C SER A 215 -7.78 4.86 -1.46
N SER A 216 -7.77 3.53 -1.46
CA SER A 216 -6.58 2.76 -1.88
C SER A 216 -6.46 2.54 -3.38
N CYS A 217 -7.57 2.27 -4.06
CA CYS A 217 -7.55 1.75 -5.42
C CYS A 217 -8.36 2.65 -6.35
N PHE A 218 -7.85 2.85 -7.55
CA PHE A 218 -8.49 3.64 -8.60
C PHE A 218 -8.48 2.84 -9.90
N LEU A 219 -9.59 2.89 -10.63
CA LEU A 219 -9.73 2.28 -11.94
C LEU A 219 -9.85 3.38 -12.98
N LEU A 220 -9.06 3.27 -14.04
CA LEU A 220 -9.00 4.24 -15.13
C LEU A 220 -9.19 3.52 -16.47
N TYR A 221 -9.77 4.24 -17.42
CA TYR A 221 -9.84 3.85 -18.83
C TYR A 221 -9.03 4.84 -19.65
N MET A 222 -8.29 4.35 -20.62
CA MET A 222 -7.51 5.19 -21.53
C MET A 222 -8.17 5.27 -22.90
N THR A 223 -8.36 6.49 -23.40
CA THR A 223 -8.91 6.70 -24.74
C THR A 223 -7.78 6.70 -25.79
N ASP A 224 -8.07 6.20 -26.98
CA ASP A 224 -7.13 6.05 -28.10
C ASP A 224 -6.81 7.37 -28.85
N SER A 225 -6.23 8.32 -28.14
CA SER A 225 -5.67 9.58 -28.66
C SER A 225 -4.46 10.00 -27.85
N ILE A 226 -3.53 10.77 -28.43
CA ILE A 226 -2.36 11.26 -27.69
C ILE A 226 -2.80 12.13 -26.51
N GLU A 227 -3.78 13.01 -26.73
CA GLU A 227 -4.33 13.87 -25.68
C GLU A 227 -4.89 13.03 -24.53
N GLY A 228 -5.74 12.05 -24.83
CA GLY A 228 -6.34 11.19 -23.81
C GLY A 228 -5.35 10.27 -23.11
N ILE A 229 -4.35 9.77 -23.82
CA ILE A 229 -3.23 9.00 -23.23
C ILE A 229 -2.48 9.86 -22.20
N PHE A 230 -2.10 11.10 -22.54
CA PHE A 230 -1.33 11.96 -21.66
C PHE A 230 -2.17 12.57 -20.52
N GLU A 231 -3.46 12.81 -20.73
CA GLU A 231 -4.41 13.13 -19.65
C GLU A 231 -4.48 11.99 -18.63
N THR A 232 -4.64 10.75 -19.11
CA THR A 232 -4.68 9.57 -18.24
C THR A 232 -3.36 9.38 -17.49
N ILE A 233 -2.21 9.54 -18.16
CA ILE A 233 -0.89 9.51 -17.52
C ILE A 233 -0.76 10.57 -16.42
N THR A 234 -1.30 11.78 -16.67
CA THR A 234 -1.30 12.87 -15.69
C THR A 234 -2.12 12.50 -14.46
N ASP A 235 -3.28 11.86 -14.64
CA ASP A 235 -4.12 11.42 -13.54
C ASP A 235 -3.50 10.26 -12.76
N ILE A 236 -2.87 9.30 -13.46
CA ILE A 236 -2.04 8.25 -12.85
C ILE A 236 -0.97 8.86 -11.95
N ALA A 237 -0.27 9.89 -12.42
CA ALA A 237 0.76 10.55 -11.64
C ALA A 237 0.20 11.25 -10.40
N LYS A 238 -0.95 11.93 -10.51
CA LYS A 238 -1.64 12.55 -9.37
C LYS A 238 -2.10 11.53 -8.34
N ILE A 239 -2.65 10.39 -8.78
CA ILE A 239 -3.14 9.33 -7.89
C ILE A 239 -1.96 8.66 -7.19
N SER A 240 -0.94 8.26 -7.94
CA SER A 240 0.25 7.58 -7.40
C SER A 240 0.99 8.44 -6.37
N LYS A 241 1.08 9.76 -6.59
CA LYS A 241 1.66 10.71 -5.62
C LYS A 241 1.05 10.59 -4.22
N TRP A 242 -0.23 10.24 -4.11
CA TRP A 242 -0.96 10.11 -2.84
C TRP A 242 -1.19 8.67 -2.41
N ALA A 243 -0.32 7.76 -2.86
CA ALA A 243 -0.33 6.34 -2.50
C ALA A 243 -1.54 5.53 -2.97
N GLY A 244 -2.22 5.97 -4.03
CA GLY A 244 -3.24 5.18 -4.71
C GLY A 244 -2.63 4.11 -5.61
N GLY A 245 -3.12 2.88 -5.52
CA GLY A 245 -2.92 1.81 -6.50
C GLY A 245 -3.86 1.99 -7.69
N ILE A 246 -3.41 1.58 -8.88
CA ILE A 246 -4.09 1.91 -10.14
C ILE A 246 -4.35 0.64 -10.93
N GLY A 247 -5.59 0.45 -11.37
CA GLY A 247 -5.95 -0.44 -12.48
C GLY A 247 -6.24 0.39 -13.72
N LEU A 248 -5.62 0.06 -14.85
CA LEU A 248 -5.76 0.80 -16.10
C LEU A 248 -6.15 -0.16 -17.23
N SER A 249 -7.30 0.05 -17.85
CA SER A 249 -7.66 -0.67 -19.08
C SER A 249 -7.01 -0.02 -20.30
N LEU A 250 -6.36 -0.85 -21.12
CA LEU A 250 -5.82 -0.46 -22.42
C LEU A 250 -6.53 -1.13 -23.61
N SER A 251 -7.63 -1.85 -23.38
CA SER A 251 -8.34 -2.59 -24.44
C SER A 251 -8.88 -1.71 -25.58
N ASP A 252 -9.06 -0.40 -25.34
CA ASP A 252 -9.48 0.57 -26.35
C ASP A 252 -8.32 1.17 -27.16
N ILE A 253 -7.06 0.97 -26.74
CA ILE A 253 -5.89 1.49 -27.46
C ILE A 253 -5.65 0.67 -28.71
N ARG A 254 -5.43 1.33 -29.85
CA ARG A 254 -5.22 0.63 -31.13
C ARG A 254 -3.98 -0.26 -31.07
N ALA A 255 -4.12 -1.47 -31.63
CA ALA A 255 -3.03 -2.44 -31.71
C ALA A 255 -1.92 -2.05 -32.69
N LYS A 256 -0.79 -2.76 -32.59
CA LYS A 256 0.35 -2.60 -33.50
C LYS A 256 -0.06 -2.85 -34.96
N GLY A 257 0.46 -2.05 -35.88
CA GLY A 257 0.18 -2.17 -37.31
C GLY A 257 -1.09 -1.45 -37.77
N SER A 258 -1.87 -0.84 -36.87
CA SER A 258 -3.06 -0.06 -37.22
C SER A 258 -2.72 1.34 -37.71
N ILE A 259 -3.50 1.85 -38.66
CA ILE A 259 -3.26 3.15 -39.30
C ILE A 259 -3.62 4.30 -38.34
N ILE A 260 -2.79 5.33 -38.32
CA ILE A 260 -3.05 6.61 -37.66
C ILE A 260 -3.58 7.59 -38.71
N ARG A 261 -4.91 7.66 -38.87
CA ARG A 261 -5.58 8.37 -39.98
C ARG A 261 -5.08 9.81 -40.19
N LYS A 262 -4.82 10.57 -39.11
CA LYS A 262 -4.40 11.98 -39.18
C LYS A 262 -2.96 12.18 -39.65
N THR A 263 -2.05 11.28 -39.30
CA THR A 263 -0.62 11.40 -39.61
C THR A 263 -0.17 10.48 -40.73
N ASN A 264 -1.07 9.60 -41.21
CA ASN A 264 -0.77 8.52 -42.15
C ASN A 264 0.37 7.60 -41.68
N GLY A 265 0.59 7.53 -40.36
CA GLY A 265 1.56 6.66 -39.72
C GLY A 265 0.98 5.30 -39.34
N ILE A 266 1.83 4.41 -38.83
CA ILE A 266 1.45 3.10 -38.32
C ILE A 266 1.66 3.09 -36.80
N SER A 267 0.68 2.58 -36.05
CA SER A 267 0.77 2.42 -34.59
C SER A 267 1.78 1.34 -34.22
N ASP A 268 2.58 1.60 -33.20
CA ASP A 268 3.45 0.59 -32.57
C ASP A 268 2.74 -0.27 -31.51
N GLY A 269 1.46 0.02 -31.25
CA GLY A 269 0.61 -0.72 -30.32
C GLY A 269 0.83 -0.37 -28.85
N ILE A 270 0.37 -1.24 -27.96
CA ILE A 270 0.47 -1.05 -26.50
C ILE A 270 1.89 -1.20 -25.91
N PRO A 271 2.87 -1.94 -26.47
CA PRO A 271 4.15 -2.16 -25.79
C PRO A 271 4.95 -0.88 -25.49
N PRO A 272 5.13 0.08 -26.43
CA PRO A 272 5.84 1.32 -26.11
C PRO A 272 5.11 2.20 -25.09
N LEU A 273 3.77 2.23 -25.13
CA LEU A 273 2.96 2.92 -24.13
C LEU A 273 3.17 2.31 -22.73
N CYS A 274 3.17 0.98 -22.64
CA CYS A 274 3.45 0.28 -21.38
C CYS A 274 4.87 0.55 -20.88
N ARG A 275 5.85 0.75 -21.77
CA ARG A 275 7.20 1.19 -21.36
C ARG A 275 7.16 2.56 -20.67
N VAL A 276 6.42 3.53 -21.21
CA VAL A 276 6.25 4.85 -20.57
C VAL A 276 5.62 4.70 -19.18
N LEU A 277 4.57 3.89 -19.07
CA LEU A 277 3.90 3.61 -17.79
C LEU A 277 4.82 2.87 -16.81
N ASN A 278 5.70 2.00 -17.29
CA ASN A 278 6.69 1.29 -16.45
C ASN A 278 7.68 2.27 -15.82
N GLU A 279 8.26 3.17 -16.63
CA GLU A 279 9.18 4.20 -16.10
C GLU A 279 8.46 5.14 -15.13
N LEU A 280 7.20 5.48 -15.40
CA LEU A 280 6.38 6.30 -14.51
C LEU A 280 6.13 5.61 -13.16
N ALA A 281 5.84 4.31 -13.16
CA ALA A 281 5.66 3.52 -11.94
C ALA A 281 6.94 3.49 -11.08
N GLY A 282 8.11 3.42 -11.73
CA GLY A 282 9.41 3.50 -11.07
C GLY A 282 9.77 4.91 -10.57
N TYR A 283 9.33 5.95 -11.27
CA TYR A 283 9.62 7.35 -10.94
C TYR A 283 8.83 7.86 -9.72
N ILE A 284 7.53 7.53 -9.63
CA ILE A 284 6.67 8.01 -8.55
C ILE A 284 6.69 7.02 -7.38
N ASP A 285 7.68 7.17 -6.52
CA ASP A 285 7.76 6.49 -5.23
C ASP A 285 6.96 7.30 -4.18
N GLN A 286 5.85 6.75 -3.69
CA GLN A 286 4.73 7.40 -2.98
C GLN A 286 5.16 8.18 -1.72
N GLY A 287 5.86 9.30 -1.90
CA GLY A 287 6.55 10.02 -0.83
C GLY A 287 7.64 9.21 -0.13
N GLY A 288 8.25 8.23 -0.80
CA GLY A 288 9.25 7.33 -0.22
C GLY A 288 8.70 6.31 0.78
N LYS A 289 7.37 6.17 0.88
CA LYS A 289 6.72 5.18 1.76
C LYS A 289 6.58 3.81 1.09
N ARG A 290 6.28 3.78 -0.22
CA ARG A 290 6.04 2.56 -1.00
C ARG A 290 6.14 2.84 -2.49
N LYS A 291 6.65 1.88 -3.28
CA LYS A 291 6.63 1.95 -4.74
C LYS A 291 5.20 2.04 -5.28
N GLY A 292 5.00 2.83 -6.33
CA GLY A 292 3.75 2.86 -7.09
C GLY A 292 3.39 1.47 -7.63
N SER A 293 2.10 1.19 -7.74
CA SER A 293 1.59 -0.08 -8.28
C SER A 293 0.53 0.22 -9.32
N ILE A 294 0.81 -0.21 -10.55
CA ILE A 294 -0.08 -0.06 -11.71
C ILE A 294 -0.33 -1.46 -12.29
N THR A 295 -1.59 -1.82 -12.42
CA THR A 295 -2.04 -3.06 -13.09
C THR A 295 -2.68 -2.67 -14.41
N ILE A 296 -2.15 -3.21 -15.50
CA ILE A 296 -2.69 -3.03 -16.84
C ILE A 296 -3.67 -4.16 -17.13
N PHE A 297 -4.88 -3.80 -17.55
CA PHE A 297 -5.93 -4.71 -17.98
C PHE A 297 -6.01 -4.73 -19.51
N LEU A 298 -6.13 -5.93 -20.06
CA LEU A 298 -6.33 -6.15 -21.49
C LEU A 298 -7.32 -7.29 -21.71
N GLU A 299 -8.21 -7.16 -22.69
CA GLU A 299 -9.08 -8.26 -23.08
C GLU A 299 -8.36 -9.22 -24.04
N PRO A 300 -8.62 -10.55 -23.97
CA PRO A 300 -7.82 -11.57 -24.68
C PRO A 300 -8.00 -11.55 -26.20
N TRP A 301 -8.99 -10.83 -26.74
CA TRP A 301 -9.13 -10.61 -28.18
C TRP A 301 -8.20 -9.53 -28.72
N HIS A 302 -7.57 -8.71 -27.87
CA HIS A 302 -6.73 -7.62 -28.35
C HIS A 302 -5.51 -8.14 -29.10
N ALA A 303 -5.18 -7.55 -30.26
CA ALA A 303 -4.16 -8.10 -31.14
C ALA A 303 -2.73 -8.09 -30.57
N ASP A 304 -2.45 -7.26 -29.58
CA ASP A 304 -1.16 -7.23 -28.87
C ASP A 304 -1.10 -8.18 -27.64
N VAL A 305 -2.09 -9.07 -27.43
CA VAL A 305 -2.20 -9.92 -26.21
C VAL A 305 -1.00 -10.85 -25.98
N PHE A 306 -0.37 -11.37 -27.05
CA PHE A 306 0.81 -12.23 -26.91
C PHE A 306 2.01 -11.46 -26.36
N ASP A 307 2.26 -10.24 -26.86
CA ASP A 307 3.31 -9.36 -26.36
C ASP A 307 3.02 -8.91 -24.93
N PHE A 308 1.75 -8.57 -24.65
CA PHE A 308 1.27 -8.22 -23.31
C PHE A 308 1.59 -9.30 -22.27
N CYS A 309 1.32 -10.57 -22.61
CA CYS A 309 1.65 -11.70 -21.73
C CYS A 309 3.16 -11.83 -21.49
N ASN A 310 4.02 -11.30 -22.37
CA ASN A 310 5.48 -11.42 -22.25
C ASN A 310 6.14 -10.28 -21.46
N PHE A 311 5.41 -9.23 -21.05
CA PHE A 311 5.97 -8.02 -20.44
C PHE A 311 6.80 -8.27 -19.18
N ARG A 312 6.39 -9.23 -18.34
CA ARG A 312 7.08 -9.54 -17.08
C ARG A 312 8.08 -10.69 -17.16
N LYS A 313 8.17 -11.40 -18.30
CA LYS A 313 9.14 -12.49 -18.46
C LYS A 313 10.56 -11.97 -18.31
N ASN A 314 11.42 -12.75 -17.66
CA ASN A 314 12.82 -12.36 -17.41
C ASN A 314 13.69 -12.43 -18.66
N THR A 315 13.32 -13.27 -19.63
CA THR A 315 14.05 -13.49 -20.88
C THR A 315 13.33 -12.87 -22.07
N GLY A 316 14.05 -12.72 -23.19
CA GLY A 316 13.55 -12.15 -24.44
C GLY A 316 14.02 -10.71 -24.65
N ASN A 317 13.33 -9.98 -25.53
CA ASN A 317 13.72 -8.61 -25.87
C ASN A 317 13.42 -7.63 -24.71
N GLU A 318 14.47 -7.04 -24.16
CA GLU A 318 14.39 -6.07 -23.05
C GLU A 318 13.58 -4.82 -23.39
N SER A 319 13.57 -4.37 -24.65
CA SER A 319 12.83 -3.16 -25.03
C SER A 319 11.31 -3.31 -24.89
N LEU A 320 10.81 -4.55 -24.77
CA LEU A 320 9.38 -4.86 -24.60
C LEU A 320 9.01 -5.20 -23.16
N LYS A 321 9.97 -5.22 -22.22
CA LYS A 321 9.70 -5.64 -20.84
C LYS A 321 9.16 -4.49 -19.99
N CYS A 322 8.17 -4.78 -19.17
CA CYS A 322 7.53 -3.84 -18.25
C CYS A 322 7.37 -4.50 -16.87
N ARG A 323 8.49 -4.70 -16.16
CA ARG A 323 8.53 -5.50 -14.91
C ARG A 323 7.98 -4.77 -13.69
N ASP A 324 7.90 -3.44 -13.73
CA ASP A 324 7.31 -2.62 -12.67
C ASP A 324 5.78 -2.53 -12.80
N LEU A 325 5.22 -2.94 -13.95
CA LEU A 325 3.78 -3.06 -14.17
C LEU A 325 3.28 -4.46 -13.83
N PHE A 326 2.08 -4.55 -13.27
CA PHE A 326 1.31 -5.78 -13.19
C PHE A 326 0.43 -5.93 -14.43
N THR A 327 0.12 -7.16 -14.81
CA THR A 327 -0.73 -7.46 -15.97
C THR A 327 -1.93 -8.29 -15.54
N ALA A 328 -3.08 -8.02 -16.14
CA ALA A 328 -4.34 -8.70 -15.89
C ALA A 328 -5.10 -8.89 -17.21
N LEU A 329 -5.70 -10.05 -17.39
CA LEU A 329 -6.62 -10.33 -18.49
C LEU A 329 -8.07 -10.17 -18.01
N TRP A 330 -8.82 -9.32 -18.70
CA TRP A 330 -10.26 -9.17 -18.54
C TRP A 330 -10.94 -10.10 -19.54
N THR A 331 -11.34 -11.28 -19.08
CA THR A 331 -11.54 -12.47 -19.92
C THR A 331 -13.00 -12.75 -20.16
N CYS A 332 -13.45 -12.65 -21.42
CA CYS A 332 -14.83 -12.98 -21.76
C CYS A 332 -15.09 -14.50 -21.82
N ASP A 333 -16.33 -14.91 -21.53
CA ASP A 333 -16.79 -16.29 -21.62
C ASP A 333 -16.52 -16.92 -23.00
N SER A 334 -16.71 -16.13 -24.07
CA SER A 334 -16.51 -16.59 -25.45
C SER A 334 -15.08 -17.08 -25.70
N PHE A 335 -14.08 -16.47 -25.07
CA PHE A 335 -12.70 -16.96 -25.17
C PHE A 335 -12.57 -18.34 -24.52
N MET A 336 -13.10 -18.51 -23.31
CA MET A 336 -13.02 -19.78 -22.57
C MET A 336 -13.79 -20.90 -23.27
N LYS A 337 -14.96 -20.61 -23.87
CA LYS A 337 -15.70 -21.55 -24.72
C LYS A 337 -14.84 -22.02 -25.90
N ARG A 338 -14.21 -21.07 -26.62
CA ARG A 338 -13.33 -21.40 -27.77
C ARG A 338 -12.10 -22.20 -27.35
N VAL A 339 -11.55 -21.98 -26.14
CA VAL A 339 -10.47 -22.83 -25.60
C VAL A 339 -10.95 -24.26 -25.38
N LEU A 340 -12.12 -24.45 -24.77
CA LEU A 340 -12.69 -25.77 -24.48
C LEU A 340 -12.99 -26.57 -25.77
N GLU A 341 -13.41 -25.87 -26.83
CA GLU A 341 -13.84 -26.46 -28.10
C GLU A 341 -12.71 -26.65 -29.13
N ASP A 342 -11.44 -26.36 -28.77
CA ASP A 342 -10.31 -26.23 -29.73
C ASP A 342 -10.64 -25.30 -30.92
N GLY A 343 -11.38 -24.24 -30.63
CA GLY A 343 -11.87 -23.28 -31.61
C GLY A 343 -10.82 -22.26 -32.05
N VAL A 344 -11.14 -21.55 -33.14
CA VAL A 344 -10.36 -20.39 -33.60
C VAL A 344 -10.68 -19.18 -32.73
N TRP A 345 -9.66 -18.38 -32.42
CA TRP A 345 -9.78 -17.10 -31.76
C TRP A 345 -9.23 -15.99 -32.67
N SER A 346 -10.04 -14.95 -32.87
CA SER A 346 -9.71 -13.80 -33.71
C SER A 346 -9.14 -12.65 -32.89
N LEU A 347 -7.91 -12.27 -33.20
CA LEU A 347 -7.22 -11.13 -32.61
C LEU A 347 -7.57 -9.85 -33.37
N MET A 348 -8.13 -8.87 -32.68
CA MET A 348 -8.73 -7.67 -33.26
C MET A 348 -8.08 -6.38 -32.75
N CYS A 349 -8.24 -5.30 -33.51
CA CYS A 349 -7.87 -3.95 -33.09
C CYS A 349 -9.13 -3.14 -32.80
N PRO A 350 -9.22 -2.42 -31.66
CA PRO A 350 -10.41 -1.64 -31.31
C PRO A 350 -10.75 -0.53 -32.32
N ASP A 351 -9.77 0.04 -33.03
CA ASP A 351 -10.03 1.03 -34.11
C ASP A 351 -10.76 0.42 -35.33
N GLU A 352 -10.63 -0.88 -35.57
CA GLU A 352 -11.30 -1.60 -36.67
C GLU A 352 -12.58 -2.31 -36.21
N CYS A 353 -12.62 -2.69 -34.92
CA CYS A 353 -13.69 -3.43 -34.25
C CYS A 353 -14.18 -2.66 -33.01
N PRO A 354 -14.75 -1.44 -33.18
CA PRO A 354 -15.11 -0.58 -32.06
C PRO A 354 -16.27 -1.15 -31.24
N GLY A 355 -16.29 -0.82 -29.95
CA GLY A 355 -17.41 -1.17 -29.05
C GLY A 355 -17.31 -2.56 -28.41
N LEU A 356 -16.29 -3.38 -28.73
CA LEU A 356 -16.07 -4.65 -28.05
C LEU A 356 -15.93 -4.49 -26.53
N THR A 357 -15.20 -3.47 -26.08
CA THR A 357 -15.00 -3.12 -24.65
C THR A 357 -16.26 -2.62 -23.93
N SER A 358 -17.29 -2.25 -24.69
CA SER A 358 -18.55 -1.69 -24.17
C SER A 358 -19.69 -2.70 -24.11
N HIS A 359 -19.46 -3.94 -24.59
CA HIS A 359 -20.45 -5.02 -24.57
C HIS A 359 -19.90 -6.22 -23.81
N TYR A 360 -20.79 -7.01 -23.22
CA TYR A 360 -20.43 -8.24 -22.50
C TYR A 360 -21.48 -9.34 -22.79
N GLY A 361 -21.19 -10.57 -22.39
CA GLY A 361 -22.10 -11.70 -22.56
C GLY A 361 -22.51 -11.93 -24.02
N GLU A 362 -23.80 -12.14 -24.26
CA GLU A 362 -24.32 -12.41 -25.61
C GLU A 362 -24.14 -11.25 -26.60
N GLU A 363 -24.20 -9.99 -26.13
CA GLU A 363 -24.03 -8.83 -27.01
C GLU A 363 -22.59 -8.73 -27.53
N PHE A 364 -21.62 -8.98 -26.64
CA PHE A 364 -20.22 -9.13 -27.03
C PHE A 364 -20.06 -10.26 -28.05
N GLU A 365 -20.61 -11.44 -27.77
CA GLU A 365 -20.46 -12.63 -28.63
C GLU A 365 -21.02 -12.36 -30.05
N LYS A 366 -22.22 -11.75 -30.13
CA LYS A 366 -22.84 -11.34 -31.40
C LYS A 366 -21.97 -10.34 -32.16
N LEU A 367 -21.50 -9.29 -31.48
CA LEU A 367 -20.68 -8.24 -32.10
C LEU A 367 -19.34 -8.80 -32.58
N TYR A 368 -18.64 -9.54 -31.72
CA TYR A 368 -17.36 -10.18 -32.02
C TYR A 368 -17.46 -11.12 -33.22
N THR A 369 -18.44 -12.03 -33.23
CA THR A 369 -18.64 -12.94 -34.38
C THR A 369 -19.06 -12.19 -35.65
N SER A 370 -19.79 -11.07 -35.55
CA SER A 370 -20.09 -10.24 -36.73
C SER A 370 -18.81 -9.66 -37.37
N TYR A 371 -17.80 -9.31 -36.57
CA TYR A 371 -16.51 -8.85 -37.08
C TYR A 371 -15.69 -9.99 -37.68
N GLU A 372 -15.72 -11.18 -37.08
CA GLU A 372 -15.12 -12.39 -37.69
C GLU A 372 -15.71 -12.65 -39.10
N GLN A 373 -17.04 -12.59 -39.24
CA GLN A 373 -17.73 -12.79 -40.52
C GLN A 373 -17.41 -11.73 -41.57
N GLN A 374 -17.15 -10.49 -41.13
CA GLN A 374 -16.71 -9.39 -42.01
C GLN A 374 -15.22 -9.48 -42.38
N GLY A 375 -14.47 -10.46 -41.84
CA GLY A 375 -13.02 -10.56 -42.04
C GLY A 375 -12.24 -9.48 -41.30
N LYS A 376 -12.82 -8.84 -40.27
CA LYS A 376 -12.18 -7.80 -39.48
C LYS A 376 -11.41 -8.42 -38.32
N TYR A 377 -10.20 -8.85 -38.61
CA TYR A 377 -9.24 -9.31 -37.60
C TYR A 377 -7.81 -9.08 -38.10
N LYS A 378 -6.88 -8.88 -37.18
CA LYS A 378 -5.45 -8.78 -37.49
C LYS A 378 -4.83 -10.17 -37.70
N LYS A 379 -5.26 -11.15 -36.90
CA LYS A 379 -4.74 -12.53 -36.93
C LYS A 379 -5.78 -13.49 -36.34
N GLN A 380 -5.79 -14.72 -36.83
CA GLN A 380 -6.50 -15.83 -36.20
C GLN A 380 -5.50 -16.83 -35.63
N VAL A 381 -5.79 -17.37 -34.45
CA VAL A 381 -4.99 -18.37 -33.73
C VAL A 381 -5.90 -19.47 -33.22
N LYS A 382 -5.38 -20.62 -32.83
CA LYS A 382 -6.17 -21.52 -31.98
C LYS A 382 -6.30 -20.87 -30.60
N ALA A 383 -7.49 -20.91 -30.01
CA ALA A 383 -7.72 -20.38 -28.68
C ALA A 383 -6.81 -21.06 -27.64
N VAL A 384 -6.58 -22.37 -27.81
CA VAL A 384 -5.69 -23.19 -26.97
C VAL A 384 -4.23 -22.70 -27.03
N ASP A 385 -3.75 -22.21 -28.17
CA ASP A 385 -2.37 -21.69 -28.28
C ASP A 385 -2.19 -20.41 -27.45
N LEU A 386 -3.16 -19.49 -27.50
CA LEU A 386 -3.15 -18.31 -26.65
C LEU A 386 -3.29 -18.70 -25.17
N TRP A 387 -4.14 -19.69 -24.86
CA TRP A 387 -4.30 -20.20 -23.51
C TRP A 387 -2.98 -20.75 -22.94
N PHE A 388 -2.27 -21.61 -23.69
CA PHE A 388 -0.95 -22.09 -23.27
C PHE A 388 0.05 -20.96 -23.08
N HIS A 389 0.05 -19.96 -23.96
CA HIS A 389 0.93 -18.79 -23.82
C HIS A 389 0.65 -17.98 -22.53
N ILE A 390 -0.63 -17.85 -22.15
CA ILE A 390 -1.05 -17.23 -20.87
C ILE A 390 -0.52 -18.05 -19.69
N LEU A 391 -0.74 -19.38 -19.71
CA LEU A 391 -0.31 -20.29 -18.65
C LEU A 391 1.22 -20.30 -18.48
N GLU A 392 1.97 -20.31 -19.59
CA GLU A 392 3.44 -20.23 -19.55
C GLU A 392 3.91 -18.94 -18.86
N SER A 393 3.28 -17.80 -19.18
CA SER A 393 3.61 -16.54 -18.50
C SER A 393 3.28 -16.59 -17.01
N GLN A 394 2.16 -17.21 -16.63
CA GLN A 394 1.79 -17.38 -15.22
C GLN A 394 2.75 -18.29 -14.47
N ILE A 395 3.21 -19.38 -15.10
CA ILE A 395 4.22 -20.27 -14.51
C ILE A 395 5.53 -19.52 -14.27
N GLU A 396 5.96 -18.68 -15.22
CA GLU A 396 7.22 -17.95 -15.11
C GLU A 396 7.14 -16.74 -14.15
N THR A 397 6.00 -16.05 -14.09
CA THR A 397 5.92 -14.69 -13.51
C THR A 397 4.81 -14.50 -12.48
N GLY A 398 3.90 -15.47 -12.33
CA GLY A 398 2.66 -15.34 -11.56
C GLY A 398 1.61 -14.42 -12.21
N MET A 399 1.83 -13.99 -13.46
CA MET A 399 1.01 -13.02 -14.19
C MET A 399 0.76 -13.52 -15.63
N PRO A 400 -0.29 -13.08 -16.33
CA PRO A 400 -1.29 -12.09 -15.90
C PRO A 400 -2.27 -12.64 -14.88
N PHE A 401 -2.87 -11.76 -14.07
CA PHE A 401 -4.09 -12.07 -13.32
C PHE A 401 -5.24 -12.44 -14.27
N MET A 402 -6.18 -13.25 -13.80
CA MET A 402 -7.40 -13.62 -14.54
C MET A 402 -8.62 -13.03 -13.87
N LEU A 403 -9.41 -12.27 -14.62
CA LEU A 403 -10.72 -11.80 -14.24
C LEU A 403 -11.71 -12.22 -15.33
N TYR A 404 -12.92 -12.60 -14.94
CA TYR A 404 -13.99 -13.05 -15.84
C TYR A 404 -15.14 -12.05 -15.83
#